data_AF-A0A7X6Z1E2-F1
#
_entry.id   AF-A0A7X6Z1E2-F1
#
_cell.length_a   1.000
_cell.length_b   1.000
_cell.length_c   1.000
_cell.angle_alpha   90.00
_cell.angle_beta   90.00
_cell.angle_gamma   90.00
#
_symmetry.space_group_name_H-M   'P 1'
#
loop_
_entity.id
_entity.type
_entity.pdbx_description
1 polymer ?
#
loop_
_entity_poly.entity_id
_entity_poly.type
_entity_poly.pdbx_seq_one_letter_code
_entity_poly.pdbx_strand_id
1 'polypeptide(L)'
;MNVNSAPIDNSTESPKHKEFSKIRKVIIAEVILLIIFSFSFYKVVNENSKPENIALNFVRNINERVWNHLYDILLLSEDQFVSKDMLVKEISAGKSVKGRNYRVSDSESYYRDTTMLVWIDLMLETGEMETIEVSMVKEEEKKFGFIDQWKVIPEFLVYDFELNVPLGAKGFVGGTELNDTYLYSEDDYNTVYSIPALFMENMRFRSGLILWRIIIIIFIQKMDTSHLTL
;
A
#
# COMPACT_ATOMS: atom_id res chain seq x y z
N MET A 1 76.74 -73.24 5.74
CA MET A 1 75.26 -73.26 5.85
C MET A 1 74.83 -71.82 6.07
N ASN A 2 74.39 -71.15 5.01
CA ASN A 2 72.98 -70.89 4.64
C ASN A 2 72.35 -69.81 5.56
N VAL A 3 72.50 -68.52 5.23
CA VAL A 3 71.54 -67.66 4.49
C VAL A 3 70.35 -67.21 5.37
N ASN A 4 70.30 -65.92 5.74
CA ASN A 4 69.30 -64.97 5.21
C ASN A 4 69.36 -63.59 5.87
N SER A 5 69.39 -62.59 4.98
CA SER A 5 69.12 -61.18 5.17
C SER A 5 67.62 -60.89 5.29
N ALA A 6 67.22 -59.92 6.10
CA ALA A 6 65.98 -59.15 5.91
C ALA A 6 66.15 -57.70 6.40
N PRO A 7 65.73 -56.68 5.61
CA PRO A 7 65.74 -55.28 6.01
C PRO A 7 64.45 -54.95 6.78
N ILE A 8 64.54 -54.11 7.82
CA ILE A 8 63.34 -53.58 8.48
C ILE A 8 62.96 -52.29 7.74
N ASP A 9 61.82 -52.40 7.07
CA ASP A 9 61.13 -51.41 6.26
C ASP A 9 60.75 -50.16 7.08
N ASN A 10 60.99 -49.00 6.46
CA ASN A 10 60.77 -47.67 6.98
C ASN A 10 59.47 -47.15 6.34
N SER A 11 58.31 -47.50 6.89
CA SER A 11 57.03 -46.97 6.41
C SER A 11 56.56 -45.83 7.31
N THR A 12 57.01 -44.62 6.97
CA THR A 12 56.41 -43.36 7.42
C THR A 12 54.97 -43.31 6.91
N GLU A 13 54.00 -43.51 7.81
CA GLU A 13 52.58 -43.36 7.50
C GLU A 13 52.28 -41.87 7.25
N SER A 14 52.14 -41.50 5.98
CA SER A 14 51.78 -40.14 5.57
C SER A 14 50.32 -39.83 5.97
N PRO A 15 50.02 -38.66 6.57
CA PRO A 15 48.67 -38.31 6.95
C PRO A 15 47.84 -38.12 5.67
N LYS A 16 46.88 -39.03 5.47
CA LYS A 16 45.93 -39.04 4.36
C LYS A 16 45.15 -37.72 4.35
N HIS A 17 45.58 -36.78 3.51
CA HIS A 17 44.91 -35.50 3.32
C HIS A 17 43.47 -35.78 2.90
N LYS A 18 42.51 -35.39 3.74
CA LYS A 18 41.09 -35.64 3.55
C LYS A 18 40.65 -34.89 2.28
N GLU A 19 40.58 -35.60 1.15
CA GLU A 19 40.07 -35.04 -0.10
C GLU A 19 38.66 -34.50 0.14
N PHE A 20 38.51 -33.17 0.07
CA PHE A 20 37.20 -32.55 0.09
C PHE A 20 36.39 -33.12 -1.09
N SER A 21 35.37 -33.92 -0.79
CA SER A 21 34.58 -34.63 -1.81
C SER A 21 34.00 -33.63 -2.81
N LYS A 22 34.04 -33.97 -4.11
CA LYS A 22 33.59 -33.10 -5.21
C LYS A 22 32.18 -32.53 -4.98
N ILE A 23 31.32 -33.29 -4.31
CA ILE A 23 29.97 -32.89 -3.88
C ILE A 23 29.99 -31.65 -2.98
N ARG A 24 30.89 -31.57 -2.00
CA ARG A 24 30.99 -30.41 -1.10
C ARG A 24 31.36 -29.14 -1.85
N LYS A 25 32.18 -29.23 -2.91
CA LYS A 25 32.51 -28.06 -3.76
C LYS A 25 31.30 -27.58 -4.56
N VAL A 26 30.49 -28.49 -5.09
CA VAL A 26 29.24 -28.16 -5.80
C VAL A 26 28.26 -27.47 -4.85
N ILE A 27 28.06 -28.01 -3.64
CA ILE A 27 27.18 -27.41 -2.63
C ILE A 27 27.66 -26.00 -2.26
N ILE A 28 28.97 -25.79 -2.05
CA ILE A 28 29.49 -24.45 -1.75
C ILE A 28 29.24 -23.49 -2.92
N ALA A 29 29.45 -23.93 -4.17
CA ALA A 29 29.20 -23.11 -5.35
C ALA A 29 27.72 -22.73 -5.48
N GLU A 30 26.81 -23.66 -5.22
CA GLU A 30 25.35 -23.42 -5.24
C GLU A 30 24.92 -22.45 -4.13
N VAL A 31 25.46 -22.60 -2.92
CA VAL A 31 25.20 -21.67 -1.81
C VAL A 31 25.68 -20.25 -2.15
N ILE A 32 26.86 -20.11 -2.77
CA ILE A 32 27.36 -18.81 -3.22
C ILE A 32 26.42 -18.19 -4.26
N LEU A 33 25.96 -18.98 -5.24
CA LEU A 33 25.00 -18.50 -6.24
C LEU A 33 23.68 -18.05 -5.61
N LEU A 34 23.16 -18.79 -4.64
CA LEU A 34 21.94 -18.45 -3.93
C LEU A 34 22.09 -17.16 -3.13
N ILE A 35 23.25 -16.92 -2.50
CA ILE A 35 23.54 -15.67 -1.79
C ILE A 35 23.55 -14.49 -2.77
N ILE A 36 24.24 -14.62 -3.91
CA ILE A 36 24.30 -13.56 -4.93
C ILE A 36 22.90 -13.24 -5.48
N PHE A 37 22.10 -14.28 -5.75
CA PHE A 37 20.72 -14.12 -6.20
C PHE A 37 19.87 -13.41 -5.14
N SER A 38 19.96 -13.84 -3.89
CA SER A 38 19.20 -13.26 -2.77
C SER A 38 19.57 -11.79 -2.54
N PHE A 39 20.86 -11.44 -2.62
CA PHE A 39 21.32 -10.06 -2.51
C PHE A 39 20.81 -9.18 -3.65
N SER A 40 20.85 -9.69 -4.88
CA SER A 40 20.33 -8.99 -6.06
C SER A 40 18.81 -8.77 -5.96
N PHE A 41 18.08 -9.82 -5.57
CA PHE A 41 16.64 -9.76 -5.33
C PHE A 41 16.31 -8.73 -4.24
N TYR A 42 16.98 -8.79 -3.09
CA TYR A 42 16.81 -7.85 -1.99
C TYR A 42 16.99 -6.41 -2.47
N LYS A 43 18.06 -6.12 -3.23
CA LYS A 43 18.33 -4.77 -3.74
C LYS A 43 17.19 -4.26 -4.63
N VAL A 44 16.68 -5.08 -5.55
CA VAL A 44 15.59 -4.70 -6.45
C VAL A 44 14.30 -4.45 -5.69
N VAL A 45 13.92 -5.36 -4.78
CA VAL A 45 12.67 -5.21 -4.04
C VAL A 45 12.75 -4.04 -3.05
N ASN A 46 13.88 -3.88 -2.36
CA ASN A 46 14.09 -2.76 -1.44
C ASN A 46 14.03 -1.41 -2.17
N GLU A 47 14.67 -1.31 -3.34
CA GLU A 47 14.60 -0.10 -4.16
C GLU A 47 13.17 0.22 -4.58
N ASN A 48 12.43 -0.76 -5.09
CA ASN A 48 11.04 -0.58 -5.51
C ASN A 48 10.07 -0.31 -4.35
N SER A 49 10.45 -0.66 -3.12
CA SER A 49 9.63 -0.46 -1.91
C SER A 49 9.95 0.86 -1.19
N LYS A 50 10.89 1.66 -1.70
CA LYS A 50 11.14 3.00 -1.19
C LYS A 50 9.92 3.89 -1.41
N PRO A 51 9.55 4.75 -0.44
CA PRO A 51 8.35 5.58 -0.54
C PRO A 51 8.37 6.48 -1.78
N GLU A 52 9.54 7.00 -2.16
CA GLU A 52 9.71 7.86 -3.32
C GLU A 52 9.38 7.13 -4.64
N ASN A 53 9.78 5.86 -4.76
CA ASN A 53 9.49 5.04 -5.93
C ASN A 53 8.02 4.60 -5.95
N ILE A 54 7.42 4.32 -4.78
CA ILE A 54 5.99 4.01 -4.68
C ILE A 54 5.16 5.23 -5.09
N ALA A 55 5.45 6.41 -4.54
CA ALA A 55 4.77 7.66 -4.88
C ALA A 55 4.91 8.02 -6.37
N LEU A 56 6.12 7.90 -6.92
CA LEU A 56 6.36 8.14 -8.35
C LEU A 56 5.53 7.19 -9.23
N ASN A 57 5.50 5.90 -8.88
CA ASN A 57 4.72 4.91 -9.63
C ASN A 57 3.21 5.11 -9.44
N PHE A 58 2.76 5.54 -8.26
CA PHE A 58 1.36 5.89 -8.00
C PHE A 58 0.89 7.01 -8.94
N VAL A 59 1.60 8.14 -8.96
CA VAL A 59 1.28 9.28 -9.84
C VAL A 59 1.35 8.88 -11.32
N ARG A 60 2.38 8.14 -11.72
CA ARG A 60 2.53 7.65 -13.09
C ARG A 60 1.36 6.75 -13.50
N ASN A 61 1.04 5.75 -12.68
CA ASN A 61 -0.04 4.80 -12.97
C ASN A 61 -1.40 5.49 -13.02
N ILE A 62 -1.61 6.54 -12.22
CA ILE A 62 -2.83 7.34 -12.30
C ILE A 62 -2.92 8.07 -13.65
N ASN A 63 -1.86 8.77 -14.05
CA ASN A 63 -1.88 9.54 -15.29
C ASN A 63 -1.88 8.65 -16.55
N GLU A 64 -1.21 7.51 -16.51
CA GLU A 64 -1.12 6.53 -17.62
C GLU A 64 -2.31 5.55 -17.67
N ARG A 65 -3.22 5.63 -16.69
CA ARG A 65 -4.40 4.76 -16.57
C ARG A 65 -4.08 3.27 -16.39
N VAL A 66 -2.99 2.98 -15.68
CA VAL A 66 -2.56 1.62 -15.33
C VAL A 66 -3.08 1.27 -13.94
N TRP A 67 -4.39 1.01 -13.85
CA TRP A 67 -5.12 0.92 -12.58
C TRP A 67 -4.92 -0.36 -11.79
N ASN A 68 -4.51 -1.45 -12.45
CA ASN A 68 -4.57 -2.80 -11.90
C ASN A 68 -3.80 -3.00 -10.59
N HIS A 69 -2.81 -2.14 -10.33
CA HIS A 69 -1.90 -2.23 -9.17
C HIS A 69 -2.11 -1.11 -8.14
N LEU A 70 -3.02 -0.17 -8.38
CA LEU A 70 -3.23 0.95 -7.45
C LEU A 70 -3.89 0.48 -6.16
N TYR A 71 -4.81 -0.47 -6.23
CA TYR A 71 -5.53 -0.97 -5.06
C TYR A 71 -4.57 -1.51 -3.98
N ASP A 72 -3.56 -2.27 -4.38
CA ASP A 72 -2.62 -2.92 -3.45
C ASP A 72 -1.66 -1.95 -2.77
N ILE A 73 -1.49 -0.73 -3.31
CA ILE A 73 -0.58 0.28 -2.74
C ILE A 73 -1.34 1.38 -1.98
N LEU A 74 -2.67 1.41 -2.06
CA LEU A 74 -3.48 2.36 -1.32
C LEU A 74 -3.79 1.80 0.08
N LEU A 75 -3.85 2.70 1.06
CA LEU A 75 -4.38 2.40 2.38
C LEU A 75 -5.91 2.36 2.26
N LEU A 76 -6.46 1.17 2.07
CA LEU A 76 -7.90 0.95 1.93
C LEU A 76 -8.34 -0.05 2.99
N SER A 77 -9.43 0.29 3.68
CA SER A 77 -10.18 -0.65 4.51
C SER A 77 -11.31 -1.20 3.66
N GLU A 78 -11.18 -2.44 3.16
CA GLU A 78 -12.22 -3.02 2.30
C GLU A 78 -13.55 -3.11 3.04
N ASP A 79 -14.60 -2.54 2.43
CA ASP A 79 -15.96 -2.69 2.90
C ASP A 79 -16.94 -2.53 1.72
N GLN A 80 -18.25 -2.45 2.00
CA GLN A 80 -19.25 -2.31 0.93
C GLN A 80 -19.17 -0.98 0.15
N PHE A 81 -18.49 0.03 0.68
CA PHE A 81 -18.29 1.37 0.09
C PHE A 81 -16.88 1.59 -0.45
N VAL A 82 -15.93 0.72 -0.09
CA VAL A 82 -14.54 0.70 -0.54
C VAL A 82 -14.23 -0.64 -1.20
N SER A 83 -14.43 -0.70 -2.52
CA SER A 83 -14.10 -1.87 -3.34
C SER A 83 -13.21 -1.50 -4.53
N LYS A 84 -12.56 -2.50 -5.12
CA LYS A 84 -11.71 -2.32 -6.30
C LYS A 84 -12.46 -1.71 -7.49
N ASP A 85 -13.68 -2.15 -7.74
CA ASP A 85 -14.50 -1.63 -8.85
C ASP A 85 -14.89 -0.16 -8.62
N MET A 86 -15.19 0.21 -7.38
CA MET A 86 -15.47 1.61 -7.02
C MET A 86 -14.23 2.49 -7.13
N LEU A 87 -13.06 1.99 -6.73
CA LEU A 87 -11.79 2.70 -6.91
C LEU A 87 -11.57 3.03 -8.39
N VAL A 88 -11.70 2.04 -9.27
CA VAL A 88 -11.51 2.23 -10.72
C VAL A 88 -12.49 3.28 -11.26
N LYS A 89 -13.75 3.27 -10.79
CA LYS A 89 -14.74 4.27 -11.16
C LYS A 89 -14.31 5.69 -10.73
N GLU A 90 -13.96 5.88 -9.45
CA GLU A 90 -13.51 7.16 -8.89
C GLU A 90 -12.32 7.73 -9.67
N ILE A 91 -11.26 6.95 -9.85
CA ILE A 91 -10.05 7.41 -10.55
C ILE A 91 -10.27 7.61 -12.05
N SER A 92 -11.20 6.88 -12.67
CA SER A 92 -11.52 7.03 -14.10
C SER A 92 -12.39 8.25 -14.40
N ALA A 93 -13.16 8.72 -13.41
CA ALA A 93 -13.97 9.93 -13.51
C ALA A 93 -13.14 11.22 -13.35
N GLY A 94 -11.98 11.11 -12.71
CA GLY A 94 -11.01 12.19 -12.58
C GLY A 94 -10.55 12.77 -13.93
N LYS A 95 -10.26 14.07 -13.96
CA LYS A 95 -9.66 14.70 -15.14
C LYS A 95 -8.28 14.11 -15.38
N SER A 96 -8.10 13.52 -16.55
CA SER A 96 -6.82 12.97 -16.97
C SER A 96 -5.90 14.09 -17.41
N VAL A 97 -4.80 14.26 -16.69
CA VAL A 97 -3.71 15.15 -17.07
C VAL A 97 -2.60 14.28 -17.66
N LYS A 98 -2.28 14.47 -18.94
CA LYS A 98 -1.19 13.72 -19.59
C LYS A 98 0.15 14.35 -19.25
N GLY A 99 0.92 13.67 -18.42
CA GLY A 99 2.31 13.99 -18.15
C GLY A 99 3.27 13.24 -19.07
N ARG A 100 4.38 13.88 -19.43
CA ARG A 100 5.47 13.24 -20.20
C ARG A 100 6.68 12.88 -19.35
N ASN A 101 6.94 13.66 -18.29
CA ASN A 101 8.07 13.43 -17.38
C ASN A 101 7.60 13.50 -15.94
N TYR A 102 8.16 12.61 -15.11
CA TYR A 102 7.85 12.46 -13.70
C TYR A 102 9.15 12.38 -12.93
N ARG A 103 9.30 13.13 -11.85
CA ARG A 103 10.45 13.01 -10.95
C ARG A 103 10.03 13.28 -9.52
N VAL A 104 10.75 12.68 -8.59
CA VAL A 104 10.68 13.04 -7.18
C VAL A 104 11.42 14.38 -7.03
N SER A 105 10.73 15.39 -6.50
CA SER A 105 11.33 16.70 -6.24
C SER A 105 11.87 16.81 -4.82
N ASP A 106 11.10 16.35 -3.85
CA ASP A 106 11.49 16.30 -2.45
C ASP A 106 10.71 15.21 -1.70
N SER A 107 11.13 14.92 -0.47
CA SER A 107 10.45 13.99 0.42
C SER A 107 10.75 14.30 1.88
N GLU A 108 9.74 14.19 2.74
CA GLU A 108 9.85 14.47 4.16
C GLU A 108 9.22 13.36 5.00
N SER A 109 9.89 12.96 6.08
CA SER A 109 9.39 11.96 7.01
C SER A 109 8.87 12.59 8.31
N TYR A 110 7.81 12.00 8.84
CA TYR A 110 7.13 12.44 10.04
C TYR A 110 6.91 11.26 10.99
N TYR A 111 6.58 11.57 12.25
CA TYR A 111 6.21 10.58 13.28
C TYR A 111 7.22 9.41 13.42
N ARG A 112 8.51 9.71 13.58
CA ARG A 112 9.58 8.69 13.67
C ARG A 112 9.64 7.78 12.43
N ASP A 113 9.55 8.37 11.25
CA ASP A 113 9.65 7.69 9.96
C ASP A 113 8.53 6.67 9.67
N THR A 114 7.36 6.82 10.31
CA THR A 114 6.16 6.03 10.01
C THR A 114 5.24 6.70 9.01
N THR A 115 5.42 8.00 8.77
CA THR A 115 4.66 8.76 7.76
C THR A 115 5.63 9.43 6.81
N MET A 116 5.32 9.45 5.53
CA MET A 116 6.11 10.09 4.49
C MET A 116 5.24 10.99 3.62
N LEU A 117 5.71 12.20 3.34
CA LEU A 117 5.24 13.04 2.25
C LEU A 117 6.27 12.99 1.12
N VAL A 118 5.81 12.77 -0.10
CA VAL A 118 6.67 12.80 -1.30
C VAL A 118 6.06 13.75 -2.31
N TRP A 119 6.85 14.70 -2.79
CA TRP A 119 6.43 15.61 -3.86
C TRP A 119 6.94 15.10 -5.20
N ILE A 120 6.03 14.98 -6.17
CA ILE A 120 6.29 14.51 -7.52
C ILE A 120 6.05 15.65 -8.50
N ASP A 121 7.12 16.09 -9.16
CA ASP A 121 7.00 17.04 -10.27
C ASP A 121 6.56 16.30 -11.55
N LEU A 122 5.52 16.83 -12.16
CA LEU A 122 4.91 16.41 -13.40
C LEU A 122 5.09 17.50 -14.45
N MET A 123 5.69 17.16 -15.59
CA MET A 123 5.66 18.04 -16.76
C MET A 123 4.50 17.67 -17.67
N LEU A 124 3.55 18.59 -17.81
CA LEU A 124 2.38 18.43 -18.66
C LEU A 124 2.76 18.44 -20.14
N GLU A 125 1.89 17.89 -20.99
CA GLU A 125 2.02 18.05 -22.44
C GLU A 125 1.98 19.54 -22.87
N THR A 126 1.29 20.39 -22.12
CA THR A 126 1.26 21.86 -22.31
C THR A 126 2.61 22.53 -22.06
N GLY A 127 3.54 21.84 -21.39
CA GLY A 127 4.83 22.38 -20.94
C GLY A 127 4.78 23.02 -19.55
N GLU A 128 3.60 23.10 -18.94
CA GLU A 128 3.43 23.53 -17.54
C GLU A 128 3.98 22.45 -16.59
N MET A 129 4.40 22.88 -15.40
CA MET A 129 4.80 21.97 -14.33
C MET A 129 3.75 22.00 -13.23
N GLU A 130 3.40 20.83 -12.74
CA GLU A 130 2.58 20.63 -11.55
C GLU A 130 3.38 19.79 -10.55
N THR A 131 3.14 20.03 -9.27
CA THR A 131 3.73 19.23 -8.19
C THR A 131 2.58 18.56 -7.44
N ILE A 132 2.63 17.23 -7.37
CA ILE A 132 1.65 16.40 -6.67
C ILE A 132 2.28 15.94 -5.37
N GLU A 133 1.60 16.21 -4.26
CA GLU A 133 1.96 15.67 -2.95
C GLU A 133 1.35 14.27 -2.79
N VAL A 134 2.13 13.32 -2.31
CA VAL A 134 1.69 11.96 -2.03
C VAL A 134 1.95 11.66 -0.56
N SER A 135 0.87 11.51 0.21
CA SER A 135 0.92 11.11 1.61
C SER A 135 0.96 9.59 1.73
N MET A 136 1.81 9.08 2.63
CA MET A 136 2.01 7.65 2.83
C MET A 136 2.20 7.29 4.29
N VAL A 137 1.76 6.10 4.67
CA VAL A 137 2.01 5.48 5.98
C VAL A 137 2.78 4.18 5.83
N LYS A 138 3.72 3.93 6.74
CA LYS A 138 4.46 2.68 6.84
C LYS A 138 3.57 1.63 7.51
N GLU A 139 3.47 0.45 6.91
CA GLU A 139 2.79 -0.69 7.55
C GLU A 139 3.67 -1.28 8.65
N GLU A 140 3.04 -1.73 9.74
CA GLU A 140 3.73 -2.43 10.82
C GLU A 140 4.33 -3.75 10.32
N GLU A 141 3.61 -4.45 9.44
CA GLU A 141 4.06 -5.71 8.85
C GLU A 141 5.02 -5.47 7.68
N LYS A 142 6.20 -6.08 7.77
CA LYS A 142 7.21 -6.04 6.71
C LYS A 142 6.92 -7.05 5.61
N LYS A 143 7.11 -6.64 4.35
CA LYS A 143 7.09 -7.55 3.21
C LYS A 143 8.25 -8.52 3.34
N PHE A 144 7.96 -9.81 3.19
CA PHE A 144 8.92 -10.90 3.37
C PHE A 144 9.61 -10.92 4.76
N GLY A 145 9.13 -10.14 5.74
CA GLY A 145 9.69 -10.03 7.09
C GLY A 145 10.90 -9.08 7.22
N PHE A 146 11.36 -8.44 6.14
CA PHE A 146 12.55 -7.58 6.20
C PHE A 146 12.46 -6.29 5.37
N ILE A 147 11.45 -6.12 4.53
CA ILE A 147 11.28 -4.92 3.69
C ILE A 147 10.12 -4.10 4.23
N ASP A 148 10.37 -2.82 4.52
CA ASP A 148 9.31 -1.90 4.91
C ASP A 148 8.28 -1.76 3.78
N GLN A 149 7.01 -1.72 4.16
CA GLN A 149 5.89 -1.49 3.24
C GLN A 149 5.29 -0.13 3.50
N TRP A 150 4.86 0.52 2.43
CA TRP A 150 4.21 1.82 2.50
C TRP A 150 2.90 1.78 1.73
N LYS A 151 1.87 2.36 2.32
CA LYS A 151 0.56 2.54 1.73
C LYS A 151 0.31 4.02 1.50
N VAL A 152 -0.11 4.36 0.29
CA VAL A 152 -0.53 5.71 -0.09
C VAL A 152 -1.87 6.00 0.57
N ILE A 153 -2.00 7.15 1.23
CA ILE A 153 -3.25 7.63 1.79
C ILE A 153 -4.02 8.33 0.65
N PRO A 154 -5.13 7.77 0.16
CA PRO A 154 -5.88 8.38 -0.94
C PRO A 154 -6.62 9.64 -0.48
N GLU A 155 -6.40 10.77 -1.15
CA GLU A 155 -7.15 12.02 -0.90
C GLU A 155 -8.63 11.93 -1.30
N PHE A 156 -8.98 11.00 -2.18
CA PHE A 156 -10.35 10.77 -2.66
C PHE A 156 -11.18 9.86 -1.73
N LEU A 157 -10.63 9.46 -0.58
CA LEU A 157 -11.33 8.68 0.43
C LEU A 157 -11.64 9.55 1.64
N VAL A 158 -12.87 9.45 2.14
CA VAL A 158 -13.28 10.08 3.39
C VAL A 158 -13.47 9.02 4.45
N TYR A 159 -12.78 9.21 5.56
CA TYR A 159 -12.83 8.33 6.72
C TYR A 159 -13.86 8.83 7.73
N ASP A 160 -14.36 7.90 8.54
CA ASP A 160 -15.26 8.15 9.68
C ASP A 160 -16.44 9.07 9.31
N PHE A 161 -17.08 8.77 8.18
CA PHE A 161 -18.18 9.57 7.67
C PHE A 161 -19.46 9.29 8.46
N GLU A 162 -20.02 10.36 9.04
CA GLU A 162 -21.29 10.28 9.76
C GLU A 162 -22.47 10.73 8.90
N LEU A 163 -23.51 9.89 8.83
CA LEU A 163 -24.79 10.23 8.22
C LEU A 163 -25.87 10.30 9.28
N ASN A 164 -26.47 11.48 9.43
CA ASN A 164 -27.62 11.70 10.29
C ASN A 164 -28.92 11.56 9.47
N VAL A 165 -29.79 10.64 9.86
CA VAL A 165 -31.04 10.29 9.17
C VAL A 165 -32.20 10.47 10.14
N PRO A 166 -33.33 11.12 9.76
CA PRO A 166 -34.49 11.22 10.63
C PRO A 166 -35.00 9.84 11.08
N LEU A 167 -35.42 9.74 12.34
CA LEU A 167 -35.92 8.50 12.92
C LEU A 167 -37.06 7.91 12.07
N GLY A 168 -36.93 6.62 11.72
CA GLY A 168 -37.87 5.90 10.86
C GLY A 168 -37.66 6.09 9.35
N ALA A 169 -36.73 6.94 8.91
CA ALA A 169 -36.30 7.03 7.51
C ALA A 169 -35.12 6.07 7.23
N LYS A 170 -34.95 5.71 5.95
CA LYS A 170 -33.85 4.87 5.49
C LYS A 170 -32.69 5.73 5.00
N GLY A 171 -31.48 5.43 5.48
CA GLY A 171 -30.24 6.05 5.01
C GLY A 171 -29.71 5.36 3.76
N PHE A 172 -29.19 6.14 2.80
CA PHE A 172 -28.55 5.61 1.60
C PHE A 172 -27.25 6.36 1.29
N VAL A 173 -26.19 5.61 0.97
CA VAL A 173 -24.90 6.13 0.50
C VAL A 173 -24.52 5.39 -0.78
N GLY A 174 -24.15 6.14 -1.83
CA GLY A 174 -23.85 5.53 -3.14
C GLY A 174 -25.00 4.74 -3.77
N GLY A 175 -26.24 4.92 -3.31
CA GLY A 175 -27.40 4.12 -3.71
C GLY A 175 -27.59 2.80 -2.97
N THR A 176 -26.74 2.50 -1.99
CA THR A 176 -26.83 1.33 -1.10
C THR A 176 -27.53 1.74 0.20
N GLU A 177 -28.51 0.95 0.65
CA GLU A 177 -29.20 1.15 1.92
C GLU A 177 -28.25 0.85 3.08
N LEU A 178 -28.20 1.74 4.08
CA LEU A 178 -27.45 1.51 5.30
C LEU A 178 -28.18 0.52 6.20
N ASN A 179 -27.43 -0.40 6.78
CA ASN A 179 -27.93 -1.38 7.74
C ASN A 179 -27.31 -1.15 9.13
N ASP A 180 -27.80 -1.91 10.11
CA ASP A 180 -27.42 -1.78 11.52
C ASP A 180 -25.91 -1.96 11.79
N THR A 181 -25.15 -2.56 10.88
CA THR A 181 -23.68 -2.66 10.99
C THR A 181 -23.01 -1.30 11.09
N TYR A 182 -23.62 -0.28 10.49
CA TYR A 182 -23.12 1.09 10.48
C TYR A 182 -23.81 1.97 11.52
N LEU A 183 -24.75 1.44 12.32
CA LEU A 183 -25.46 2.22 13.33
C LEU A 183 -24.48 2.66 14.43
N TYR A 184 -24.36 3.97 14.62
CA TYR A 184 -23.52 4.56 15.65
C TYR A 184 -24.35 4.98 16.87
N SER A 185 -25.45 5.69 16.64
CA SER A 185 -26.36 6.12 17.70
C SER A 185 -27.77 6.37 17.19
N GLU A 186 -28.74 6.42 18.09
CA GLU A 186 -30.12 6.78 17.79
C GLU A 186 -30.68 7.62 18.95
N ASP A 187 -31.37 8.71 18.63
CA ASP A 187 -32.08 9.58 19.57
C ASP A 187 -33.56 9.74 19.16
N ASP A 188 -34.31 10.56 19.91
CA ASP A 188 -35.75 10.77 19.69
C ASP A 188 -36.10 11.35 18.30
N TYR A 189 -35.11 11.86 17.56
CA TYR A 189 -35.29 12.54 16.28
C TYR A 189 -34.51 11.90 15.14
N ASN A 190 -33.37 11.26 15.42
CA ASN A 190 -32.41 10.85 14.41
C ASN A 190 -31.76 9.48 14.71
N THR A 191 -31.46 8.77 13.64
CA THR A 191 -30.56 7.62 13.59
C THR A 191 -29.25 8.08 12.93
N VAL A 192 -28.12 7.92 13.61
CA VAL A 192 -26.77 8.27 13.13
C VAL A 192 -26.03 7.01 12.71
N TYR A 193 -25.53 7.02 11.48
CA TYR A 193 -24.68 5.96 10.95
C TYR A 193 -23.24 6.46 10.85
N SER A 194 -22.26 5.61 11.16
CA SER A 194 -20.83 5.86 10.98
C SER A 194 -20.25 4.88 9.97
N ILE A 195 -19.72 5.41 8.86
CA ILE A 195 -19.12 4.66 7.77
C ILE A 195 -17.60 4.82 7.86
N PRO A 196 -16.83 3.73 8.06
CA PRO A 196 -15.39 3.83 8.30
C PRO A 196 -14.63 4.50 7.16
N ALA A 197 -15.01 4.23 5.91
CA ALA A 197 -14.42 4.84 4.74
C ALA A 197 -15.38 4.83 3.54
N LEU A 198 -15.33 5.86 2.70
CA LEU A 198 -16.05 5.89 1.43
C LEU A 198 -15.38 6.80 0.39
N PHE A 199 -15.52 6.45 -0.88
CA PHE A 199 -15.06 7.30 -1.99
C PHE A 199 -15.90 8.57 -2.13
N MET A 200 -15.26 9.70 -2.42
CA MET A 200 -15.92 11.01 -2.48
C MET A 200 -17.09 11.07 -3.47
N GLU A 201 -17.05 10.35 -4.60
CA GLU A 201 -18.22 10.27 -5.49
C GLU A 201 -19.45 9.61 -4.85
N ASN A 202 -19.27 8.72 -3.87
CA ASN A 202 -20.35 8.02 -3.19
C ASN A 202 -21.09 8.91 -2.17
N MET A 203 -20.59 10.12 -1.87
CA MET A 203 -21.32 11.12 -1.08
C MET A 203 -22.58 11.66 -1.78
N ARG A 204 -22.87 11.25 -3.02
CA ARG A 204 -24.12 11.64 -3.70
C ARG A 204 -25.31 10.96 -3.04
N PHE A 205 -26.02 11.69 -2.18
CA PHE A 205 -27.23 11.23 -1.52
C PHE A 205 -28.42 11.13 -2.50
N ARG A 206 -29.16 10.02 -2.44
CA ARG A 206 -30.53 9.95 -2.95
C ARG A 206 -31.45 9.72 -1.76
N SER A 207 -32.29 10.70 -1.44
CA SER A 207 -33.40 10.46 -0.53
C SER A 207 -34.48 9.66 -1.28
N GLY A 208 -34.69 8.42 -0.84
CA GLY A 208 -35.83 7.60 -1.23
C GLY A 208 -37.05 7.93 -0.37
N LEU A 209 -37.60 9.14 -0.50
CA LEU A 209 -38.84 9.51 0.21
C LEU A 209 -40.03 9.43 -0.75
N ILE A 210 -40.75 8.30 -0.72
CA ILE A 210 -42.17 8.29 -1.04
C ILE A 210 -42.88 8.85 0.20
N LEU A 211 -43.08 10.18 0.21
CA LEU A 211 -44.31 10.88 0.61
C LEU A 211 -44.04 12.38 0.80
N TRP A 212 -45.04 13.18 0.43
CA TRP A 212 -44.96 14.62 0.18
C TRP A 212 -44.57 15.43 1.42
N ARG A 213 -43.67 16.41 1.20
CA ARG A 213 -43.22 17.49 2.11
C ARG A 213 -42.15 17.09 3.14
N ILE A 214 -40.90 17.41 2.83
CA ILE A 214 -39.95 18.23 3.62
C ILE A 214 -38.61 18.20 2.87
N ILE A 215 -38.09 19.38 2.56
CA ILE A 215 -36.72 19.56 2.04
C ILE A 215 -35.79 19.34 3.24
N ILE A 216 -34.97 18.29 3.23
CA ILE A 216 -33.95 18.07 4.27
C ILE A 216 -32.67 18.78 3.83
N ILE A 217 -32.26 19.77 4.62
CA ILE A 217 -30.95 20.42 4.54
C ILE A 217 -29.98 19.53 5.33
N ILE A 218 -28.99 18.96 4.67
CA ILE A 218 -27.91 18.20 5.32
C ILE A 218 -26.85 19.21 5.77
N PHE A 219 -26.60 19.31 7.07
CA PHE A 219 -25.46 20.04 7.64
C PHE A 219 -24.24 19.11 7.61
N ILE A 220 -23.22 19.49 6.83
CA ILE A 220 -21.91 18.83 6.85
C ILE A 220 -21.10 19.50 7.96
N GLN A 221 -20.90 18.82 9.09
CA GLN A 221 -19.92 19.25 10.08
C GLN A 221 -18.58 18.61 9.70
N LYS A 222 -17.66 19.43 9.18
CA LYS A 222 -16.26 19.03 8.98
C LYS A 222 -15.68 18.76 10.37
N MET A 223 -15.40 17.51 10.72
CA MET A 223 -14.65 17.20 11.94
C MET A 223 -13.25 17.79 11.82
N ASP A 224 -12.86 18.50 12.87
CA ASP A 224 -11.54 19.07 13.05
C ASP A 224 -10.54 17.91 13.25
N THR A 225 -9.55 17.81 12.36
CA THR A 225 -8.51 16.76 12.37
C THR A 225 -7.46 16.97 13.46
N SER A 226 -7.70 17.87 14.41
CA SER A 226 -6.79 18.18 15.53
C SER A 226 -6.64 17.06 16.57
N HIS A 227 -7.33 15.93 16.39
CA HIS A 227 -7.19 14.73 17.24
C HIS A 227 -6.34 13.60 16.64
N LEU A 228 -5.82 13.76 15.42
CA LEU A 228 -4.81 12.84 14.85
C LEU A 228 -3.37 13.20 15.23
N THR A 229 -3.16 14.16 16.14
CA THR A 229 -1.89 14.34 16.86
C THR A 229 -1.89 13.56 18.16
N LEU A 230 -1.36 12.34 18.12
CA LEU A 230 -0.74 11.65 19.25
C LEU A 230 0.54 10.94 18.78
#